data_AF-A0A950G7A8-F1
#
_entry.id   AF-A0A950G7A8-F1
#
_cell.length_a   1.000
_cell.length_b   1.000
_cell.length_c   1.000
_cell.angle_alpha   90.00
_cell.angle_beta   90.00
_cell.angle_gamma   90.00
#
_symmetry.space_group_name_H-M   'P 1'
#
loop_
_entity.id
_entity.type
_entity.pdbx_description
1 polymer ?
#
loop_
_entity_poly.entity_id
_entity_poly.type
_entity_poly.pdbx_seq_one_letter_code
_entity_poly.pdbx_strand_id
1 'polypeptide(L)'
;MGTTTPSGERQATTLEPEPAALREQHRLLQAEVISLRQQAHYHRSQHRRAVARAEALQAQVDVLKAKVAELQQRLFGRKSERRNRVPRCLGGTEPSGLARRARGQQPGRAGHGRTLRQTLPVVETVLALSDAALHCPSCGLRWDPWGPPHTSEQIEWEVRLFRRRTTRLKYRRPAGCQCQPQRPDIISAPLAPTVIPKGLLAHSFLAEVLVLKFLYHVPLERIRAMARSAGLTLSAGTLCGALEKLTPLFEPLYQAIQAQSRQAPLCLMDETRWEVFVEEPNKGSHRWWLWVVVTHQTRLYIVAPSRSAAVPKAYFGYEPEGARAAMSRWWWSIALRPMPS
;
A
#
# COMPACT_ATOMS: atom_id res chain seq x y z
N MET A 1 59.04 69.01 95.26
CA MET A 1 57.60 69.12 95.53
C MET A 1 56.91 68.52 94.31
N GLY A 2 56.51 67.26 94.26
CA GLY A 2 55.94 66.44 95.31
C GLY A 2 54.44 66.68 95.36
N THR A 3 53.68 65.97 94.53
CA THR A 3 52.29 65.56 94.83
C THR A 3 51.93 64.34 93.98
N THR A 4 51.97 63.21 94.66
CA THR A 4 51.28 61.94 94.42
C THR A 4 49.75 62.12 94.41
N THR A 5 49.06 60.99 94.21
CA THR A 5 47.62 60.64 94.43
C THR A 5 46.71 60.61 93.17
N PRO A 6 45.76 59.66 93.09
CA PRO A 6 45.92 58.46 92.24
C PRO A 6 44.61 58.04 91.52
N SER A 7 44.67 56.88 90.88
CA SER A 7 43.60 55.88 90.71
C SER A 7 42.20 56.31 90.24
N GLY A 8 41.84 55.82 89.05
CA GLY A 8 40.47 55.65 88.62
C GLY A 8 40.38 54.54 87.57
N GLU A 9 40.18 53.31 88.05
CA GLU A 9 39.86 52.13 87.26
C GLU A 9 38.79 52.41 86.20
N ARG A 10 39.09 52.06 84.95
CA ARG A 10 38.06 51.61 84.01
C ARG A 10 38.41 50.17 83.66
N GLN A 11 37.63 49.25 84.24
CA GLN A 11 37.54 47.88 83.79
C GLN A 11 37.12 47.89 82.32
N ALA A 12 38.08 47.72 81.41
CA ALA A 12 37.79 47.27 80.07
C ALA A 12 37.72 45.74 80.15
N THR A 13 36.49 45.23 80.22
CA THR A 13 36.18 43.81 80.09
C THR A 13 36.54 43.39 78.66
N THR A 14 37.81 43.12 78.41
CA THR A 14 38.25 42.52 77.15
C THR A 14 37.80 41.07 77.19
N LEU A 15 36.61 40.81 76.65
CA LEU A 15 36.10 39.47 76.34
C LEU A 15 36.97 38.87 75.23
N GLU A 16 38.18 38.44 75.57
CA GLU A 16 38.98 37.55 74.74
C GLU A 16 38.25 36.20 74.67
N PRO A 17 37.76 35.75 73.50
CA PRO A 17 37.11 34.45 73.41
C PRO A 17 38.13 33.36 73.73
N GLU A 18 37.74 32.39 74.59
CA GLU A 18 38.59 31.25 74.94
C GLU A 18 39.16 30.58 73.67
N PRO A 19 40.44 30.16 73.66
CA PRO A 19 41.09 29.56 72.49
C PRO A 19 40.37 28.29 71.98
N ALA A 20 39.50 27.68 72.78
CA ALA A 20 38.63 26.58 72.39
C ALA A 20 37.47 27.03 71.47
N ALA A 21 36.83 28.16 71.75
CA ALA A 21 35.71 28.68 70.96
C ALA A 21 36.14 29.09 69.55
N LEU A 22 37.31 29.73 69.43
CA LEU A 22 37.90 30.08 68.13
C LEU A 22 38.25 28.85 67.27
N ARG A 23 38.73 27.76 67.91
CA ARG A 23 39.02 26.49 67.21
C ARG A 23 37.76 25.82 66.68
N GLU A 24 36.67 25.84 67.44
CA GLU A 24 35.39 25.29 67.01
C GLU A 24 34.78 26.13 65.88
N GLN A 25 34.83 27.45 65.97
CA GLN A 25 34.37 28.35 64.91
C GLN A 25 35.16 28.14 63.61
N HIS A 26 36.49 27.98 63.70
CA HIS A 26 37.33 27.66 62.54
C HIS A 26 36.95 26.30 61.93
N ARG A 27 36.64 25.29 62.74
CA ARG A 27 36.19 23.98 62.27
C ARG A 27 34.85 24.06 61.52
N LEU A 28 33.89 24.82 62.03
CA LEU A 28 32.60 25.03 61.38
C LEU A 28 32.76 25.78 60.05
N LEU A 29 33.57 26.83 60.01
CA LEU A 29 33.88 27.56 58.78
C LEU A 29 34.60 26.67 57.75
N GLN A 30 35.51 25.80 58.18
CA GLN A 30 36.15 24.84 57.29
C GLN A 30 35.13 23.85 56.70
N ALA A 31 34.18 23.36 57.50
CA ALA A 31 33.11 22.49 57.04
C ALA A 31 32.19 23.19 56.02
N GLU A 32 31.85 24.46 56.27
CA GLU A 32 31.04 25.29 55.37
C GLU A 32 31.77 25.54 54.04
N VAL A 33 33.06 25.89 54.07
CA VAL A 33 33.88 26.06 52.85
C VAL A 33 33.94 24.77 52.03
N ILE A 34 34.04 23.60 52.68
CA ILE A 34 34.01 22.31 52.00
C ILE A 34 32.64 22.08 51.33
N SER A 35 31.54 22.34 52.05
CA SER A 35 30.17 22.23 51.53
C SER A 35 29.94 23.15 50.32
N LEU A 36 30.34 24.42 50.41
CA LEU A 36 30.22 25.39 49.33
C LEU A 36 31.06 24.99 48.11
N ARG A 37 32.26 24.45 48.31
CA ARG A 37 33.09 23.90 47.22
C ARG A 37 32.38 22.73 46.53
N GLN A 38 31.81 21.80 47.29
CA GLN A 38 31.06 20.67 46.74
C GLN A 38 29.85 21.14 45.92
N GLN A 39 29.07 22.10 46.43
CA GLN A 39 27.96 22.71 45.69
C GLN A 39 28.41 23.42 44.41
N ALA A 40 29.51 24.18 44.47
CA ALA A 40 30.07 24.84 43.30
C ALA A 40 30.53 23.83 42.23
N HIS A 41 31.17 22.73 42.63
CA HIS A 41 31.53 21.63 41.72
C HIS A 41 30.30 20.95 41.12
N TYR A 42 29.26 20.72 41.94
CA TYR A 42 27.98 20.15 41.48
C TYR A 42 27.31 21.04 40.43
N HIS A 43 27.17 22.34 40.70
CA HIS A 43 26.57 23.28 39.75
C HIS A 43 27.41 23.46 38.48
N ARG A 44 28.75 23.49 38.57
CA ARG A 44 29.63 23.51 37.39
C ARG A 44 29.46 22.26 36.53
N SER A 45 29.34 21.08 37.14
CA SER A 45 29.08 19.83 36.43
C SER A 45 27.72 19.82 35.75
N GLN A 46 26.67 20.26 36.44
CA GLN A 46 25.32 20.38 35.88
C GLN A 46 25.26 21.39 34.73
N HIS A 47 25.92 22.54 34.88
CA HIS A 47 25.99 23.57 33.84
C HIS A 47 26.70 23.02 32.59
N ARG A 48 27.85 22.34 32.75
CA ARG A 48 28.53 21.68 31.62
C ARG A 48 27.64 20.68 30.90
N ARG A 49 26.87 19.86 31.63
CA ARG A 49 25.90 18.92 31.05
C ARG A 49 24.74 19.62 30.35
N ALA A 50 24.29 20.77 30.85
CA ALA A 50 23.25 21.57 30.22
C ALA A 50 23.76 22.20 28.91
N VAL A 51 24.96 22.78 28.92
CA VAL A 51 25.60 23.37 27.73
C VAL A 51 25.83 22.31 26.66
N ALA A 52 26.41 21.16 27.01
CA ALA A 52 26.61 20.06 26.05
C ALA A 52 25.28 19.56 25.43
N ARG A 53 24.20 19.53 26.21
CA ARG A 53 22.86 19.17 25.69
C ARG A 53 22.30 20.25 24.76
N ALA A 54 22.49 21.52 25.09
CA ALA A 54 22.06 22.63 24.24
C ALA A 54 22.81 22.63 22.90
N GLU A 55 24.12 22.41 22.91
CA GLU A 55 24.94 22.28 21.71
C GLU A 55 24.50 21.08 20.85
N ALA A 56 24.26 19.92 21.46
CA ALA A 56 23.78 18.75 20.75
C ALA A 56 22.40 18.95 20.11
N LEU A 57 21.47 19.62 20.83
CA LEU A 57 20.15 19.96 20.29
C LEU A 57 20.25 20.99 19.17
N GLN A 58 21.14 21.98 19.28
CA GLN A 58 21.34 22.98 18.24
C GLN A 58 21.87 22.32 16.94
N ALA A 59 22.83 21.41 17.05
CA ALA A 59 23.32 20.64 15.91
C ALA A 59 22.21 19.81 15.23
N GLN A 60 21.30 19.21 16.02
CA GLN A 60 20.15 18.50 15.46
C GLN A 60 19.18 19.43 14.74
N VAL A 61 18.91 20.62 15.30
CA VAL A 61 18.07 21.64 14.67
C VAL A 61 18.66 22.06 13.33
N ASP A 62 19.98 22.25 13.24
CA ASP A 62 20.63 22.67 12.01
C ASP A 62 20.56 21.59 10.92
N VAL A 63 20.76 20.32 11.28
CA VAL A 63 20.56 19.17 10.37
C VAL A 63 19.12 19.09 9.88
N LEU A 64 18.14 19.27 10.77
CA LEU A 64 16.72 19.23 10.40
C LEU A 64 16.35 20.40 9.48
N LYS A 65 16.85 21.61 9.76
CA LYS A 65 16.66 22.78 8.89
C LYS A 65 17.25 22.55 7.49
N ALA A 66 18.45 21.97 7.41
CA ALA A 66 19.07 21.62 6.13
C ALA A 66 18.22 20.63 5.32
N LYS A 67 17.68 19.58 5.96
CA LYS A 67 16.76 18.62 5.31
C LYS A 67 15.48 19.27 4.82
N VAL A 68 14.88 20.16 5.62
CA VAL A 68 13.68 20.89 5.22
C VAL A 68 13.97 21.77 3.99
N ALA A 69 15.10 22.47 3.98
CA ALA A 69 15.51 23.28 2.82
C ALA A 69 15.72 22.42 1.56
N GLU A 70 16.37 21.26 1.69
CA GLU A 70 16.55 20.29 0.59
C GLU A 70 15.20 19.79 0.04
N LEU A 71 14.27 19.41 0.91
CA LEU A 71 12.94 18.96 0.52
C LEU A 71 12.13 20.09 -0.15
N GLN A 72 12.19 21.31 0.39
CA GLN A 72 11.55 22.48 -0.21
C GLN A 72 12.14 22.77 -1.59
N GLN A 73 13.45 22.67 -1.77
CA GLN A 73 14.10 22.83 -3.08
C GLN A 73 13.69 21.72 -4.07
N ARG A 74 13.52 20.47 -3.62
CA ARG A 74 13.05 19.37 -4.49
C ARG A 74 11.59 19.53 -4.92
N LEU A 75 10.73 20.00 -4.01
CA LEU A 75 9.29 20.16 -4.26
C LEU A 75 8.98 21.44 -5.03
N PHE A 76 9.58 22.56 -4.63
CA PHE A 76 9.24 23.91 -5.10
C PHE A 76 10.36 24.63 -5.85
N GLY A 77 11.58 24.07 -5.88
CA GLY A 77 12.66 24.60 -6.68
C GLY A 77 12.34 24.52 -8.18
N ARG A 78 12.82 25.51 -8.94
CA ARG A 78 12.68 25.54 -10.41
C ARG A 78 13.33 24.29 -10.98
N LYS A 79 12.51 23.30 -11.37
CA LYS A 79 12.94 22.15 -12.16
C LYS A 79 13.31 22.65 -13.55
N SER A 80 14.56 23.08 -13.73
CA SER A 80 15.10 23.22 -15.08
C SER A 80 15.32 21.80 -15.60
N GLU A 81 14.49 21.35 -16.52
CA GLU A 81 14.80 20.22 -17.39
C GLU A 81 16.09 20.57 -18.16
N ARG A 82 17.27 20.31 -17.58
CA ARG A 82 18.48 20.17 -18.38
C ARG A 82 18.32 18.86 -19.13
N ARG A 83 17.84 18.99 -20.36
CA ARG A 83 17.78 17.94 -21.38
C ARG A 83 19.13 17.23 -21.41
N ASN A 84 19.16 15.99 -20.93
CA ASN A 84 20.34 15.14 -21.01
C ASN A 84 20.65 14.98 -22.52
N ARG A 85 21.70 15.65 -23.01
CA ARG A 85 22.23 15.41 -24.36
C ARG A 85 22.92 14.05 -24.30
N VAL A 86 22.20 13.02 -24.71
CA VAL A 86 22.80 11.72 -25.05
C VAL A 86 23.84 11.97 -26.16
N PRO A 87 25.06 11.41 -26.08
CA PRO A 87 26.01 11.50 -27.18
C PRO A 87 25.42 10.81 -28.41
N ARG A 88 25.15 11.60 -29.46
CA ARG A 88 24.61 11.10 -30.71
C ARG A 88 25.75 10.49 -31.51
N CYS A 89 25.82 9.17 -31.54
CA CYS A 89 26.62 8.47 -32.52
C CYS A 89 25.80 8.28 -33.81
N LEU A 90 26.43 8.65 -34.93
CA LEU A 90 26.16 8.29 -36.33
C LEU A 90 25.04 9.04 -37.07
N GLY A 91 25.49 9.89 -38.02
CA GLY A 91 24.92 10.08 -39.35
C GLY A 91 23.47 10.58 -39.44
N GLY A 92 23.29 11.89 -39.45
CA GLY A 92 22.02 12.48 -39.88
C GLY A 92 22.09 14.00 -39.87
N THR A 93 22.09 14.59 -41.05
CA THR A 93 21.96 16.03 -41.35
C THR A 93 20.99 16.71 -40.38
N GLU A 94 21.45 17.78 -39.73
CA GLU A 94 20.63 18.59 -38.84
C GLU A 94 19.52 19.30 -39.64
N PRO A 95 18.23 19.14 -39.29
CA PRO A 95 17.23 20.06 -39.78
C PRO A 95 17.34 21.34 -38.96
N SER A 96 17.85 22.39 -39.60
CA SER A 96 17.79 23.76 -39.11
C SER A 96 16.35 24.18 -38.86
N GLY A 97 16.06 24.77 -37.70
CA GLY A 97 14.99 25.77 -37.57
C GLY A 97 13.57 25.29 -37.25
N LEU A 98 13.35 24.19 -36.51
CA LEU A 98 12.00 23.89 -36.01
C LEU A 98 11.66 24.76 -34.79
N ALA A 99 10.95 25.86 -35.04
CA ALA A 99 10.33 26.70 -34.03
C ALA A 99 9.57 25.84 -33.00
N ARG A 100 9.72 26.15 -31.71
CA ARG A 100 8.97 25.50 -30.63
C ARG A 100 7.48 25.70 -30.90
N ARG A 101 6.78 24.62 -31.30
CA ARG A 101 5.32 24.63 -31.46
C ARG A 101 4.68 25.12 -30.16
N ALA A 102 3.77 26.09 -30.26
CA ALA A 102 3.05 26.60 -29.12
C ALA A 102 2.27 25.45 -28.46
N ARG A 103 2.37 25.35 -27.12
CA ARG A 103 1.64 24.36 -26.33
C ARG A 103 0.16 24.75 -26.30
N GLY A 104 -0.73 23.79 -26.56
CA GLY A 104 -2.17 23.98 -26.57
C GLY A 104 -2.78 23.82 -27.96
N GLN A 105 -4.12 23.72 -27.99
CA GLN A 105 -4.87 23.72 -29.25
C GLN A 105 -4.66 25.04 -29.98
N GLN A 106 -4.33 24.96 -31.28
CA GLN A 106 -4.07 26.14 -32.08
C GLN A 106 -5.39 26.86 -32.41
N PRO A 107 -5.42 28.21 -32.43
CA PRO A 107 -6.58 28.96 -32.89
C PRO A 107 -7.00 28.49 -34.28
N GLY A 108 -8.29 28.20 -34.47
CA GLY A 108 -8.83 27.70 -35.75
C GLY A 108 -8.81 26.18 -35.94
N ARG A 109 -8.26 25.39 -35.00
CA ARG A 109 -8.42 23.93 -35.02
C ARG A 109 -9.70 23.52 -34.31
N ALA A 110 -10.48 22.65 -34.96
CA ALA A 110 -11.67 22.06 -34.35
C ALA A 110 -11.29 21.41 -33.02
N GLY A 111 -11.87 21.90 -31.92
CA GLY A 111 -11.71 21.29 -30.62
C GLY A 111 -12.17 19.83 -30.67
N HIS A 112 -11.59 18.97 -29.82
CA HIS A 112 -12.21 17.67 -29.58
C HIS A 112 -13.52 17.95 -28.84
N GLY A 113 -14.65 17.78 -29.56
CA GLY A 113 -15.98 17.90 -28.99
C GLY A 113 -16.18 16.93 -27.83
N ARG A 114 -17.32 17.00 -27.14
CA ARG A 114 -17.66 16.01 -26.11
C ARG A 114 -17.64 14.62 -26.72
N THR A 115 -16.75 13.76 -26.24
CA THR A 115 -16.69 12.36 -26.65
C THR A 115 -17.97 11.66 -26.21
N LEU A 116 -18.70 11.08 -27.16
CA LEU A 116 -19.89 10.27 -26.89
C LEU A 116 -19.46 8.96 -26.21
N ARG A 117 -20.16 8.56 -25.15
CA ARG A 117 -19.82 7.38 -24.34
C ARG A 117 -20.73 6.20 -24.68
N GLN A 118 -20.65 5.76 -25.93
CA GLN A 118 -21.58 4.79 -26.52
C GLN A 118 -21.41 3.34 -26.02
N THR A 119 -20.33 3.04 -25.30
CA THR A 119 -20.02 1.67 -24.85
C THR A 119 -20.76 1.26 -23.58
N LEU A 120 -21.33 2.21 -22.83
CA LEU A 120 -22.07 1.91 -21.60
C LEU A 120 -23.55 1.62 -21.92
N PRO A 121 -24.20 0.69 -21.21
CA PRO A 121 -25.63 0.47 -21.35
C PRO A 121 -26.39 1.73 -20.94
N VAL A 122 -27.41 2.10 -21.71
CA VAL A 122 -28.26 3.27 -21.43
C VAL A 122 -29.49 2.80 -20.65
N VAL A 123 -29.74 3.45 -19.52
CA VAL A 123 -31.00 3.33 -18.76
C VAL A 123 -31.76 4.63 -18.96
N GLU A 124 -32.81 4.60 -19.76
CA GLU A 124 -33.60 5.79 -20.07
C GLU A 124 -34.64 6.05 -18.98
N THR A 125 -34.65 7.28 -18.45
CA THR A 125 -35.71 7.78 -17.58
C THR A 125 -36.40 8.94 -18.25
N VAL A 126 -37.65 8.74 -18.67
CA VAL A 126 -38.47 9.79 -19.28
C VAL A 126 -39.23 10.53 -18.18
N LEU A 127 -38.94 11.82 -18.03
CA LEU A 127 -39.64 12.70 -17.11
C LEU A 127 -40.84 13.33 -17.83
N ALA A 128 -42.02 12.73 -17.65
CA ALA A 128 -43.28 13.29 -18.13
C ALA A 128 -43.93 14.19 -17.07
N LEU A 129 -44.71 15.18 -17.52
CA LEU A 129 -45.59 15.92 -16.62
C LEU A 129 -46.60 14.95 -15.99
N SER A 130 -47.01 15.22 -14.74
CA SER A 130 -48.11 14.50 -14.12
C SER A 130 -49.43 14.79 -14.83
N ASP A 131 -50.42 13.91 -14.70
CA ASP A 131 -51.73 14.09 -15.35
C ASP A 131 -52.39 15.44 -15.00
N ALA A 132 -52.22 15.91 -13.76
CA ALA A 132 -52.73 17.22 -13.34
C ALA A 132 -51.96 18.38 -14.00
N ALA A 133 -50.64 18.29 -14.11
CA ALA A 133 -49.79 19.30 -14.75
C ALA A 133 -49.91 19.29 -16.29
N LEU A 134 -50.47 18.22 -16.86
CA LEU A 134 -50.74 18.09 -18.28
C LEU A 134 -51.92 18.92 -18.76
N HIS A 135 -52.65 19.57 -17.86
CA HIS A 135 -53.78 20.45 -18.19
C HIS A 135 -53.45 21.89 -17.81
N CYS A 136 -53.87 22.84 -18.65
CA CYS A 136 -53.70 24.25 -18.38
C CYS A 136 -54.51 24.63 -17.11
N PRO A 137 -53.88 25.24 -16.09
CA PRO A 137 -54.56 25.57 -14.83
C PRO A 137 -55.66 26.63 -14.99
N SER A 138 -55.70 27.35 -16.12
CA SER A 138 -56.68 28.40 -16.38
C SER A 138 -57.86 27.95 -17.23
N CYS A 139 -57.64 27.12 -18.26
CA CYS A 139 -58.71 26.72 -19.19
C CYS A 139 -58.98 25.20 -19.23
N GLY A 140 -58.19 24.39 -18.54
CA GLY A 140 -58.37 22.94 -18.45
C GLY A 140 -58.00 22.15 -19.72
N LEU A 141 -57.59 22.83 -20.81
CA LEU A 141 -57.13 22.15 -22.02
C LEU A 141 -55.81 21.42 -21.78
N ARG A 142 -55.65 20.26 -22.42
CA ARG A 142 -54.45 19.43 -22.33
C ARG A 142 -53.30 20.02 -23.15
N TRP A 143 -52.09 19.98 -22.62
CA TRP A 143 -50.87 20.34 -23.35
C TRP A 143 -50.45 19.22 -24.31
N ASP A 144 -50.14 19.57 -25.55
CA ASP A 144 -49.58 18.67 -26.54
C ASP A 144 -48.05 18.65 -26.50
N PRO A 145 -47.40 17.50 -26.72
CA PRO A 145 -45.95 17.43 -26.81
C PRO A 145 -45.46 18.24 -28.03
N TRP A 146 -44.37 18.98 -27.85
CA TRP A 146 -43.81 19.86 -28.88
C TRP A 146 -42.29 19.76 -28.97
N GLY A 147 -41.79 19.66 -30.20
CA GLY A 147 -40.36 19.66 -30.51
C GLY A 147 -39.59 18.42 -30.06
N PRO A 148 -38.27 18.36 -30.33
CA PRO A 148 -37.41 17.32 -29.79
C PRO A 148 -37.23 17.50 -28.27
N PRO A 149 -37.20 16.41 -27.49
CA PRO A 149 -37.05 16.50 -26.04
C PRO A 149 -35.65 17.00 -25.66
N HIS A 150 -35.56 17.69 -24.52
CA HIS A 150 -34.28 18.00 -23.90
C HIS A 150 -33.68 16.74 -23.28
N THR A 151 -32.55 16.28 -23.82
CA THR A 151 -31.84 15.09 -23.32
C THR A 151 -30.61 15.48 -22.51
N SER A 152 -30.42 14.86 -21.35
CA SER A 152 -29.20 14.97 -20.54
C SER A 152 -28.71 13.58 -20.12
N GLU A 153 -27.41 13.35 -20.22
CA GLU A 153 -26.78 12.06 -19.88
C GLU A 153 -25.95 12.19 -18.61
N GLN A 154 -26.14 11.26 -17.68
CA GLN A 154 -25.34 11.13 -16.46
C GLN A 154 -24.77 9.71 -16.37
N ILE A 155 -23.54 9.57 -15.87
CA ILE A 155 -22.95 8.26 -15.61
C ILE A 155 -23.21 7.92 -14.16
N GLU A 156 -24.03 6.90 -13.94
CA GLU A 156 -24.29 6.36 -12.62
C GLU A 156 -23.44 5.11 -12.37
N TRP A 157 -23.04 4.92 -11.11
CA TRP A 157 -22.32 3.74 -10.65
C TRP A 157 -23.22 2.96 -9.71
N GLU A 158 -23.75 1.83 -10.17
CA GLU A 158 -24.66 0.98 -9.39
C GLU A 158 -23.94 -0.28 -8.90
N VAL A 159 -23.87 -0.48 -7.58
CA VAL A 159 -23.36 -1.73 -6.96
C VAL A 159 -24.53 -2.46 -6.31
N ARG A 160 -24.83 -3.67 -6.78
CA ARG A 160 -25.93 -4.49 -6.26
C ARG A 160 -25.43 -5.81 -5.69
N LEU A 161 -25.44 -5.92 -4.38
CA LEU A 161 -25.35 -7.22 -3.69
C LEU A 161 -26.76 -7.71 -3.37
N PHE A 162 -27.04 -8.98 -3.69
CA PHE A 162 -28.33 -9.60 -3.39
C PHE A 162 -28.15 -11.05 -2.94
N ARG A 163 -29.13 -11.54 -2.16
CA ARG A 163 -29.14 -12.92 -1.67
C ARG A 163 -30.03 -13.78 -2.57
N ARG A 164 -29.42 -14.70 -3.32
CA ARG A 164 -30.15 -15.74 -4.05
C ARG A 164 -30.54 -16.88 -3.10
N ARG A 165 -31.84 -17.14 -2.95
CA ARG A 165 -32.36 -18.27 -2.16
C ARG A 165 -32.94 -19.33 -3.11
N THR A 166 -32.32 -20.50 -3.14
CA THR A 166 -32.82 -21.65 -3.90
C THR A 166 -33.57 -22.60 -2.97
N THR A 167 -34.89 -22.70 -3.14
CA THR A 167 -35.72 -23.65 -2.40
C THR A 167 -36.03 -24.85 -3.29
N ARG A 168 -35.76 -26.06 -2.80
CA ARG A 168 -36.10 -27.30 -3.50
C ARG A 168 -37.28 -27.96 -2.81
N LEU A 169 -38.36 -28.19 -3.56
CA LEU A 169 -39.48 -28.97 -3.07
C LEU A 169 -39.10 -30.44 -2.99
N LYS A 170 -39.66 -31.12 -1.98
CA LYS A 170 -39.52 -32.55 -1.77
C LYS A 170 -40.83 -33.21 -2.15
N TYR A 171 -40.76 -34.30 -2.89
CA TYR A 171 -41.92 -35.07 -3.30
C TYR A 171 -41.82 -36.47 -2.71
N ARG A 172 -42.88 -36.90 -2.04
CA ARG A 172 -42.99 -38.26 -1.51
C ARG A 172 -43.56 -39.17 -2.58
N ARG A 173 -43.07 -40.41 -2.63
CA ARG A 173 -43.71 -41.49 -3.37
C ARG A 173 -45.18 -41.64 -2.93
N PRO A 174 -46.16 -41.78 -3.85
CA PRO A 174 -47.55 -42.05 -3.49
C PRO A 174 -47.69 -43.33 -2.66
N ALA A 175 -48.57 -43.29 -1.64
CA ALA A 175 -48.93 -44.46 -0.85
C ALA A 175 -49.60 -45.49 -1.77
N GLY A 176 -48.91 -46.60 -2.06
CA GLY A 176 -49.38 -47.65 -2.97
C GLY A 176 -48.49 -47.95 -4.19
N CYS A 177 -47.47 -47.12 -4.51
CA CYS A 177 -46.54 -47.46 -5.59
C CYS A 177 -45.54 -48.54 -5.16
N GLN A 178 -45.77 -49.76 -5.64
CA GLN A 178 -44.84 -50.91 -5.53
C GLN A 178 -43.85 -51.00 -6.70
N CYS A 179 -43.88 -50.00 -7.59
CA CYS A 179 -43.31 -49.99 -8.93
C CYS A 179 -41.78 -50.18 -9.01
N GLN A 180 -41.05 -50.02 -7.90
CA GLN A 180 -39.59 -50.16 -7.82
C GLN A 180 -39.13 -50.03 -6.35
N PRO A 181 -38.67 -51.11 -5.69
CA PRO A 181 -38.18 -51.05 -4.32
C PRO A 181 -36.84 -50.29 -4.17
N GLN A 182 -36.07 -50.15 -5.26
CA GLN A 182 -34.74 -49.53 -5.22
C GLN A 182 -34.74 -47.99 -5.35
N ARG A 183 -35.90 -47.35 -5.64
CA ARG A 183 -35.98 -45.89 -5.73
C ARG A 183 -36.24 -45.26 -4.35
N PRO A 184 -35.59 -44.14 -4.01
CA PRO A 184 -35.82 -43.45 -2.75
C PRO A 184 -37.27 -42.95 -2.61
N ASP A 185 -37.82 -43.04 -1.40
CA ASP A 185 -39.21 -42.64 -1.11
C ASP A 185 -39.46 -41.14 -1.14
N ILE A 186 -38.39 -40.35 -1.12
CA ILE A 186 -38.44 -38.89 -1.24
C ILE A 186 -37.46 -38.47 -2.33
N ILE A 187 -37.97 -37.74 -3.32
CA ILE A 187 -37.16 -37.15 -4.39
C ILE A 187 -37.18 -35.63 -4.30
N SER A 188 -36.15 -35.00 -4.86
CA SER A 188 -36.07 -33.54 -5.01
C SER A 188 -35.30 -33.21 -6.28
N ALA A 189 -35.48 -32.01 -6.82
CA ALA A 189 -34.76 -31.57 -8.01
C ALA A 189 -33.23 -31.59 -7.76
N PRO A 190 -32.42 -32.02 -8.74
CA PRO A 190 -30.96 -31.98 -8.63
C PRO A 190 -30.50 -30.52 -8.45
N LEU A 191 -29.46 -30.32 -7.65
CA LEU A 191 -28.87 -29.01 -7.49
C LEU A 191 -27.87 -28.78 -8.62
N ALA A 192 -27.90 -27.60 -9.24
CA ALA A 192 -26.87 -27.22 -10.19
C ALA A 192 -25.48 -27.26 -9.50
N PRO A 193 -24.44 -27.77 -10.18
CA PRO A 193 -23.11 -27.80 -9.62
C PRO A 193 -22.64 -26.39 -9.28
N THR A 194 -21.93 -26.28 -8.16
CA THR A 194 -21.32 -25.02 -7.71
C THR A 194 -19.85 -25.28 -7.43
N VAL A 195 -19.02 -24.29 -7.72
CA VAL A 195 -17.56 -24.34 -7.55
C VAL A 195 -17.19 -24.66 -6.11
N ILE A 196 -17.86 -24.02 -5.14
CA ILE A 196 -17.74 -24.35 -3.72
C ILE A 196 -19.06 -24.98 -3.27
N PRO A 197 -19.13 -26.31 -3.12
CA PRO A 197 -20.34 -26.99 -2.65
C PRO A 197 -20.80 -26.45 -1.31
N LYS A 198 -22.09 -26.10 -1.20
CA LYS A 198 -22.71 -25.52 0.00
C LYS A 198 -22.05 -24.21 0.48
N GLY A 199 -21.30 -23.53 -0.40
CA GLY A 199 -20.67 -22.25 -0.09
C GLY A 199 -21.66 -21.10 0.02
N LEU A 200 -21.34 -20.11 0.85
CA LEU A 200 -22.13 -18.88 0.99
C LEU A 200 -22.01 -17.98 -0.25
N LEU A 201 -20.80 -17.90 -0.82
CA LEU A 201 -20.46 -16.97 -1.90
C LEU A 201 -20.72 -17.63 -3.27
N ALA A 202 -21.52 -16.97 -4.10
CA ALA A 202 -21.81 -17.42 -5.45
C ALA A 202 -20.63 -17.17 -6.41
N HIS A 203 -20.65 -17.82 -7.58
CA HIS A 203 -19.63 -17.68 -8.62
C HIS A 203 -19.38 -16.23 -9.02
N SER A 204 -20.45 -15.44 -9.22
CA SER A 204 -20.35 -14.04 -9.61
C SER A 204 -19.62 -13.20 -8.56
N PHE A 205 -19.88 -13.46 -7.28
CA PHE A 205 -19.20 -12.77 -6.18
C PHE A 205 -17.72 -13.15 -6.14
N LEU A 206 -17.40 -14.43 -6.27
CA LEU A 206 -16.02 -14.91 -6.25
C LEU A 206 -15.22 -14.38 -7.44
N ALA A 207 -15.81 -14.36 -8.64
CA ALA A 207 -15.19 -13.78 -9.83
C ALA A 207 -14.86 -12.30 -9.63
N GLU A 208 -15.80 -11.52 -9.08
CA GLU A 208 -15.58 -10.10 -8.79
C GLU A 208 -14.46 -9.89 -7.77
N VAL A 209 -14.42 -10.70 -6.71
CA VAL A 209 -13.33 -10.65 -5.71
C VAL A 209 -11.98 -10.90 -6.38
N LEU A 210 -11.87 -11.89 -7.28
CA LEU A 210 -10.62 -12.18 -7.99
C LEU A 210 -10.20 -11.00 -8.89
N VAL A 211 -11.14 -10.43 -9.63
CA VAL A 211 -10.89 -9.25 -10.48
C VAL A 211 -10.42 -8.06 -9.63
N LEU A 212 -11.15 -7.72 -8.56
CA LEU A 212 -10.77 -6.65 -7.66
C LEU A 212 -9.38 -6.88 -7.04
N LYS A 213 -9.10 -8.10 -6.58
CA LYS A 213 -7.84 -8.43 -5.91
C LYS A 213 -6.65 -8.44 -6.86
N PHE A 214 -6.77 -9.08 -8.02
CA PHE A 214 -5.64 -9.38 -8.89
C PHE A 214 -5.51 -8.45 -10.09
N LEU A 215 -6.63 -7.99 -10.68
CA LEU A 215 -6.59 -7.03 -11.79
C LEU A 215 -6.50 -5.59 -11.27
N TYR A 216 -7.30 -5.23 -10.26
CA TYR A 216 -7.35 -3.87 -9.73
C TYR A 216 -6.54 -3.67 -8.45
N HIS A 217 -5.83 -4.72 -7.98
CA HIS A 217 -4.95 -4.67 -6.82
C HIS A 217 -5.61 -4.16 -5.53
N VAL A 218 -6.91 -4.39 -5.37
CA VAL A 218 -7.65 -4.00 -4.16
C VAL A 218 -7.35 -4.99 -3.02
N PRO A 219 -6.87 -4.53 -1.85
CA PRO A 219 -6.67 -5.41 -0.70
C PRO A 219 -7.97 -6.07 -0.25
N LEU A 220 -7.89 -7.33 0.20
CA LEU A 220 -9.08 -8.10 0.62
C LEU A 220 -9.89 -7.39 1.71
N GLU A 221 -9.22 -6.67 2.63
CA GLU A 221 -9.93 -5.89 3.65
C GLU A 221 -10.76 -4.75 3.08
N ARG A 222 -10.29 -4.10 2.01
CA ARG A 222 -11.08 -3.06 1.33
C ARG A 222 -12.28 -3.66 0.62
N ILE A 223 -12.13 -4.84 0.00
CA ILE A 223 -13.25 -5.57 -0.58
C ILE A 223 -14.29 -5.92 0.50
N ARG A 224 -13.84 -6.37 1.68
CA ARG A 224 -14.72 -6.61 2.83
C ARG A 224 -15.43 -5.34 3.30
N ALA A 225 -14.73 -4.20 3.34
CA ALA A 225 -15.30 -2.92 3.70
C ALA A 225 -16.37 -2.46 2.68
N MET A 226 -16.09 -2.60 1.39
CA MET A 226 -17.06 -2.31 0.32
C MET A 226 -18.31 -3.20 0.44
N ALA A 227 -18.12 -4.50 0.67
CA ALA A 227 -19.23 -5.42 0.90
C ALA A 227 -20.06 -5.02 2.13
N ARG A 228 -19.40 -4.59 3.21
CA ARG A 228 -20.06 -4.09 4.44
C ARG A 228 -20.89 -2.84 4.16
N SER A 229 -20.35 -1.89 3.39
CA SER A 229 -21.09 -0.70 2.96
C SER A 229 -22.32 -1.04 2.11
N ALA A 230 -22.26 -2.14 1.36
CA ALA A 230 -23.39 -2.69 0.61
C ALA A 230 -24.28 -3.66 1.44
N GLY A 231 -24.14 -3.66 2.77
CA GLY A 231 -25.00 -4.43 3.69
C GLY A 231 -24.59 -5.90 3.92
N LEU A 232 -23.44 -6.35 3.41
CA LEU A 232 -22.92 -7.70 3.60
C LEU A 232 -21.67 -7.71 4.50
N THR A 233 -21.81 -8.18 5.72
CA THR A 233 -20.67 -8.38 6.64
C THR A 233 -20.01 -9.73 6.40
N LEU A 234 -18.72 -9.72 6.02
CA LEU A 234 -17.91 -10.93 5.81
C LEU A 234 -16.75 -11.00 6.79
N SER A 235 -16.49 -12.21 7.30
CA SER A 235 -15.25 -12.51 8.04
C SER A 235 -14.05 -12.62 7.08
N ALA A 236 -12.84 -12.38 7.59
CA ALA A 236 -11.62 -12.58 6.80
C ALA A 236 -11.49 -14.05 6.37
N GLY A 237 -11.72 -14.98 7.30
CA GLY A 237 -11.62 -16.42 7.05
C GLY A 237 -12.60 -16.92 5.99
N THR A 238 -13.80 -16.35 5.90
CA THR A 238 -14.76 -16.69 4.83
C THR A 238 -14.19 -16.36 3.45
N LEU A 239 -13.55 -15.21 3.29
CA LEU A 239 -13.00 -14.78 2.01
C LEU A 239 -11.70 -15.53 1.67
N CYS A 240 -10.77 -15.62 2.63
CA CYS A 240 -9.51 -16.35 2.44
C CYS A 240 -9.77 -17.84 2.16
N GLY A 241 -10.61 -18.49 2.97
CA GLY A 241 -10.95 -19.89 2.75
C GLY A 241 -11.74 -20.14 1.47
N ALA A 242 -12.47 -19.15 0.94
CA ALA A 242 -13.06 -19.26 -0.38
C ALA A 242 -12.00 -19.20 -1.49
N LEU A 243 -11.04 -18.28 -1.38
CA LEU A 243 -9.93 -18.18 -2.35
C LEU A 243 -9.04 -19.42 -2.35
N GLU A 244 -8.73 -19.97 -1.17
CA GLU A 244 -7.99 -21.23 -1.03
C GLU A 244 -8.67 -22.40 -1.76
N LYS A 245 -10.01 -22.49 -1.67
CA LYS A 245 -10.79 -23.50 -2.38
C LYS A 245 -10.81 -23.31 -3.90
N LEU A 246 -10.51 -22.11 -4.40
CA LEU A 246 -10.41 -21.83 -5.83
C LEU A 246 -9.03 -22.20 -6.39
N THR A 247 -7.98 -22.24 -5.57
CA THR A 247 -6.60 -22.52 -6.00
C THR A 247 -6.49 -23.75 -6.91
N PRO A 248 -7.10 -24.91 -6.60
CA PRO A 248 -6.97 -26.10 -7.46
C PRO A 248 -7.54 -25.92 -8.86
N LEU A 249 -8.47 -24.98 -9.06
CA LEU A 249 -9.07 -24.71 -10.38
C LEU A 249 -8.11 -23.98 -11.32
N PHE A 250 -7.15 -23.24 -10.75
CA PHE A 250 -6.14 -22.51 -11.52
C PHE A 250 -4.90 -23.34 -11.80
N GLU A 251 -4.72 -24.48 -11.13
CA GLU A 251 -3.57 -25.36 -11.30
C GLU A 251 -3.38 -25.82 -12.75
N PRO A 252 -4.42 -26.29 -13.49
CA PRO A 252 -4.24 -26.69 -14.89
C PRO A 252 -3.81 -25.51 -15.79
N LEU A 253 -4.31 -24.30 -15.49
CA LEU A 253 -3.93 -23.10 -16.23
C LEU A 253 -2.46 -22.72 -15.94
N TYR A 254 -2.05 -22.79 -14.67
CA TYR A 254 -0.68 -22.53 -14.27
C TYR A 254 0.29 -23.51 -14.95
N GLN A 255 -0.05 -24.80 -14.98
CA GLN A 255 0.72 -25.85 -15.66
C GLN A 255 0.79 -25.63 -17.17
N ALA A 256 -0.31 -25.22 -17.81
CA ALA A 256 -0.31 -24.89 -19.23
C ALA A 256 0.58 -23.68 -19.56
N ILE A 257 0.52 -22.61 -18.76
CA ILE A 257 1.39 -21.44 -18.90
C ILE A 257 2.85 -21.84 -18.69
N GLN A 258 3.13 -22.72 -17.71
CA GLN A 258 4.47 -23.24 -17.45
C GLN A 258 5.00 -24.05 -18.65
N ALA A 259 4.20 -24.96 -19.21
CA ALA A 259 4.58 -25.74 -20.38
C ALA A 259 4.88 -24.84 -21.59
N GLN A 260 4.00 -23.87 -21.88
CA GLN A 260 4.18 -22.90 -22.95
C GLN A 260 5.46 -22.07 -22.75
N SER A 261 5.70 -21.61 -21.52
CA SER A 261 6.87 -20.79 -21.18
C SER A 261 8.20 -21.54 -21.39
N ARG A 262 8.23 -22.85 -21.10
CA ARG A 262 9.43 -23.69 -21.28
C ARG A 262 9.78 -23.94 -22.75
N GLN A 263 8.80 -23.85 -23.65
CA GLN A 263 8.99 -24.04 -25.09
C GLN A 263 9.41 -22.75 -25.82
N ALA A 264 9.37 -21.60 -25.14
CA ALA A 264 9.71 -20.33 -25.77
C ALA A 264 11.21 -20.25 -26.12
N PRO A 265 11.58 -19.65 -27.27
CA PRO A 265 12.98 -19.50 -27.68
C PRO A 265 13.73 -18.47 -26.84
N LEU A 266 13.03 -17.59 -26.13
CA LEU A 266 13.67 -16.62 -25.24
C LEU A 266 12.86 -16.55 -23.97
N CYS A 267 13.58 -16.72 -22.85
CA CYS A 267 12.99 -16.61 -21.54
C CYS A 267 13.82 -15.67 -20.68
N LEU A 268 13.19 -14.61 -20.19
CA LEU A 268 13.79 -13.71 -19.21
C LEU A 268 13.31 -14.17 -17.83
N MET A 269 14.25 -14.29 -16.89
CA MET A 269 13.93 -14.71 -15.54
C MET A 269 14.58 -13.73 -14.57
N ASP A 270 13.83 -13.22 -13.61
CA ASP A 270 14.33 -12.26 -12.63
C ASP A 270 13.69 -12.53 -11.28
N GLU A 271 14.37 -12.17 -10.20
CA GLU A 271 13.88 -12.36 -8.85
C GLU A 271 13.79 -11.06 -8.05
N THR A 272 12.71 -10.91 -7.31
CA THR A 272 12.55 -9.82 -6.35
C THR A 272 12.28 -10.39 -4.96
N ARG A 273 12.83 -9.73 -3.93
CA ARG A 273 12.57 -10.09 -2.53
C ARG A 273 11.07 -10.04 -2.26
N TRP A 274 10.56 -11.10 -1.62
CA TRP A 274 9.16 -11.21 -1.25
C TRP A 274 9.05 -11.73 0.20
N GLU A 275 8.07 -11.26 0.95
CA GLU A 275 7.86 -11.71 2.34
C GLU A 275 6.66 -12.62 2.41
N VAL A 276 6.85 -13.83 2.95
CA VAL A 276 5.82 -14.84 3.12
C VAL A 276 5.72 -15.13 4.61
N PHE A 277 4.55 -14.82 5.19
CA PHE A 277 4.23 -15.04 6.59
C PHE A 277 3.80 -16.50 6.84
N VAL A 278 4.63 -17.44 6.40
CA VAL A 278 4.53 -18.86 6.71
C VAL A 278 5.69 -19.21 7.63
N GLU A 279 5.40 -19.93 8.71
CA GLU A 279 6.41 -20.46 9.63
C GLU A 279 7.02 -21.72 9.01
N GLU A 280 8.31 -21.66 8.70
CA GLU A 280 9.08 -22.84 8.26
C GLU A 280 9.97 -23.30 9.42
N PRO A 281 9.91 -24.58 9.84
CA PRO A 281 10.59 -25.05 11.05
C PRO A 281 12.10 -24.83 11.08
N ASN A 282 12.74 -24.71 9.90
CA ASN A 282 14.19 -24.54 9.76
C ASN A 282 14.61 -23.16 9.23
N LYS A 283 13.67 -22.21 9.11
CA LYS A 283 13.91 -20.91 8.50
C LYS A 283 13.45 -19.80 9.42
N GLY A 284 14.38 -19.22 10.17
CA GLY A 284 14.13 -18.07 11.06
C GLY A 284 13.82 -16.74 10.34
N SER A 285 13.47 -16.78 9.05
CA SER A 285 13.15 -15.58 8.28
C SER A 285 11.97 -15.82 7.33
N HIS A 286 11.03 -14.89 7.34
CA HIS A 286 9.92 -14.80 6.38
C HIS A 286 10.36 -14.35 4.97
N ARG A 287 11.67 -14.24 4.72
CA ARG A 287 12.21 -13.81 3.42
C ARG A 287 12.17 -14.93 2.40
N TRP A 288 11.45 -14.68 1.32
CA TRP A 288 11.35 -15.52 0.13
C TRP A 288 11.70 -14.66 -1.09
N TRP A 289 11.63 -15.28 -2.26
CA TRP A 289 11.91 -14.66 -3.54
C TRP A 289 10.75 -14.95 -4.49
N LEU A 290 10.22 -13.90 -5.08
CA LEU A 290 9.26 -13.99 -6.17
C LEU A 290 10.06 -13.94 -7.47
N TRP A 291 10.19 -15.09 -8.11
CA TRP A 291 10.78 -15.21 -9.43
C TRP A 291 9.70 -14.94 -10.47
N VAL A 292 10.03 -14.16 -11.49
CA VAL A 292 9.19 -13.98 -12.67
C VAL A 292 9.89 -14.60 -13.87
N VAL A 293 9.11 -15.35 -14.65
CA VAL A 293 9.51 -15.98 -15.91
C VAL A 293 8.69 -15.30 -16.99
N VAL A 294 9.36 -14.57 -17.88
CA VAL A 294 8.73 -13.77 -18.94
C VAL A 294 9.19 -14.25 -20.30
N THR A 295 8.22 -14.55 -21.15
CA THR A 295 8.41 -14.82 -22.57
C THR A 295 7.62 -13.79 -23.39
N HIS A 296 7.63 -13.89 -24.72
CA HIS A 296 6.80 -13.01 -25.57
C HIS A 296 5.29 -13.28 -25.40
N GLN A 297 4.91 -14.47 -24.93
CA GLN A 297 3.52 -14.90 -24.79
C GLN A 297 3.06 -15.01 -23.34
N THR A 298 3.94 -15.38 -22.42
CA THR A 298 3.60 -15.78 -21.06
C THR A 298 4.35 -14.98 -20.00
N ARG A 299 3.71 -14.86 -18.85
CA ARG A 299 4.29 -14.35 -17.61
C ARG A 299 3.89 -15.30 -16.50
N LEU A 300 4.87 -15.90 -15.85
CA LEU A 300 4.68 -16.87 -14.78
C LEU A 300 5.47 -16.43 -13.55
N TYR A 301 4.88 -16.63 -12.38
CA TYR A 301 5.50 -16.27 -11.11
C TYR A 301 5.75 -17.52 -10.28
N ILE A 302 6.93 -17.62 -9.68
CA ILE A 302 7.34 -18.73 -8.81
C ILE A 302 7.75 -18.15 -7.47
N VAL A 303 7.10 -18.57 -6.40
CA VAL A 303 7.50 -18.21 -5.03
C VAL A 303 8.47 -19.29 -4.54
N ALA A 304 9.72 -18.89 -4.26
CA ALA A 304 10.77 -19.82 -3.84
C ALA A 304 11.49 -19.31 -2.58
N PRO A 305 11.99 -20.21 -1.73
CA PRO A 305 12.69 -19.80 -0.51
C PRO A 305 14.10 -19.26 -0.77
N SER A 306 14.65 -19.45 -1.98
CA SER A 306 16.03 -19.14 -2.36
C SER A 306 16.10 -18.29 -3.63
N ARG A 307 17.18 -17.49 -3.75
CA ARG A 307 17.59 -16.79 -4.99
C ARG A 307 18.69 -17.52 -5.77
N SER A 308 18.99 -18.76 -5.41
CA SER A 308 20.07 -19.52 -6.04
C SER A 308 19.68 -19.99 -7.44
N ALA A 309 20.69 -20.27 -8.27
CA ALA A 309 20.51 -20.86 -9.60
C ALA A 309 19.78 -22.22 -9.59
N ALA A 310 19.60 -22.84 -8.42
CA ALA A 310 18.78 -24.03 -8.25
C ALA A 310 17.32 -23.83 -8.68
N VAL A 311 16.76 -22.62 -8.51
CA VAL A 311 15.36 -22.34 -8.90
C VAL A 311 15.19 -22.35 -10.42
N PRO A 312 15.98 -21.60 -11.22
CA PRO A 312 15.98 -21.75 -12.68
C PRO A 312 16.28 -23.18 -13.15
N LYS A 313 17.24 -23.87 -12.54
CA LYS A 313 17.59 -25.26 -12.88
C LYS A 313 16.40 -26.21 -12.69
N ALA A 314 15.73 -26.12 -11.54
CA ALA A 314 14.52 -26.90 -11.26
C ALA A 314 13.37 -26.53 -12.21
N TYR A 315 13.27 -25.27 -12.62
CA TYR A 315 12.23 -24.83 -13.55
C TYR A 315 12.42 -25.40 -14.96
N PHE A 316 13.63 -25.36 -15.53
CA PHE A 316 13.87 -25.82 -16.90
C PHE A 316 14.18 -27.32 -17.02
N GLY A 317 14.68 -27.97 -15.97
CA GLY A 317 14.97 -29.41 -15.97
C GLY A 317 16.27 -29.81 -16.68
N TYR A 318 17.09 -28.86 -17.12
CA TYR A 318 18.43 -29.07 -17.69
C TYR A 318 19.34 -27.87 -17.36
N GLU A 319 20.66 -28.03 -17.47
CA GLU A 319 21.56 -26.87 -17.52
C GLU A 319 21.45 -26.23 -18.90
N PRO A 320 21.03 -24.94 -19.00
CA PRO A 320 20.93 -24.30 -20.30
C PRO A 320 22.30 -24.18 -20.98
N GLU A 321 22.57 -25.03 -21.97
CA GLU A 321 23.74 -24.91 -22.83
C GLU A 321 23.69 -23.57 -23.58
N GLY A 322 24.74 -22.76 -23.44
CA GLY A 322 24.75 -21.42 -24.03
C GLY A 322 24.03 -20.36 -23.19
N ALA A 323 23.72 -20.64 -21.91
CA ALA A 323 23.60 -19.58 -20.92
C ALA A 323 24.95 -18.85 -20.87
N ARG A 324 25.12 -17.85 -21.73
CA ARG A 324 26.09 -16.79 -21.51
C ARG A 324 25.67 -16.16 -20.19
N ALA A 325 26.25 -16.66 -19.12
CA ALA A 325 26.40 -15.99 -17.85
C ALA A 325 27.23 -14.73 -18.11
N ALA A 326 26.65 -13.76 -18.82
CA ALA A 326 27.05 -12.38 -18.70
C ALA A 326 26.54 -11.95 -17.33
N MET A 327 27.28 -12.35 -16.29
CA MET A 327 27.14 -11.83 -14.93
C MET A 327 27.45 -10.33 -14.97
N SER A 328 26.47 -9.54 -15.38
CA SER A 328 26.38 -8.14 -15.02
C SER A 328 25.36 -8.04 -13.90
N ARG A 329 25.66 -7.21 -12.90
CA ARG A 329 25.05 -7.15 -11.55
C ARG A 329 23.51 -7.07 -11.45
N TRP A 330 22.75 -7.15 -12.53
CA TRP A 330 21.33 -6.77 -12.54
C TRP A 330 20.39 -7.56 -13.48
N TRP A 331 20.81 -8.55 -14.28
CA TRP A 331 19.89 -9.23 -15.22
C TRP A 331 20.30 -10.68 -15.58
N TRP A 332 19.35 -11.63 -15.60
CA TRP A 332 19.49 -12.87 -16.37
C TRP A 332 18.76 -12.72 -17.71
N SER A 333 19.49 -12.90 -18.82
CA SER A 333 18.91 -13.09 -20.15
C SER A 333 19.30 -14.49 -20.64
N ILE A 334 18.35 -15.42 -20.70
CA ILE A 334 18.57 -16.76 -21.24
C ILE A 334 17.98 -16.81 -22.65
N ALA A 335 18.83 -16.63 -23.66
CA ALA A 335 18.46 -16.89 -25.05
C ALA A 335 18.55 -18.41 -25.29
N LEU A 336 17.41 -19.05 -25.52
CA LEU A 336 17.35 -20.46 -25.91
C LEU A 336 17.50 -20.54 -27.43
N ARG A 337 18.41 -21.37 -27.94
CA ARG A 337 18.37 -21.75 -29.36
C ARG A 337 17.17 -22.68 -29.57
N PRO A 338 16.48 -22.62 -30.71
CA PRO A 338 15.43 -23.59 -31.02
C PRO A 338 16.02 -25.00 -31.06
N MET A 339 15.29 -25.98 -30.51
CA MET A 339 15.67 -27.39 -30.61
C MET A 339 15.81 -27.79 -32.09
N PRO A 340 16.82 -28.57 -32.48
CA PRO A 340 16.79 -29.27 -33.75
C PRO A 340 15.67 -30.32 -33.74
N SER A 341 15.01 -30.44 -34.88
CA SER A 341 13.85 -31.29 -35.19
C SER A 341 13.96 -32.74 -34.76
#